data_AF-A0A3B5PRK8-F1
#
_entry.id   AF-A0A3B5PRK8-F1
#
_cell.length_a   1.000
_cell.length_b   1.000
_cell.length_c   1.000
_cell.angle_alpha   90.00
_cell.angle_beta   90.00
_cell.angle_gamma   90.00
#
_symmetry.space_group_name_H-M   'P 1'
#
loop_
_entity.id
_entity.type
_entity.pdbx_description
1 polymer ?
#
loop_
_entity_poly.entity_id
_entity_poly.type
_entity_poly.pdbx_seq_one_letter_code
_entity_poly.pdbx_strand_id
1 'polypeptide(L)'
;MNRRRGTRITQLQSSRAPSGGWRSPRNKQQCQNQSKTQKNEVEAEDQEKEIKEMAPRASCQTMCPAQELWNRESQNRLHCFEVVPGTESFRKPKGDPLRAVKEYSRPAAGKDVTKPSYLRPPDVLLKTVCYLIDEIAGSTSLHPWTEVYSFVFDRLRSVKQDMIIQRLSGKDCVAILELTVRFHIYASYRLCGEPLRIFDPRINDTHLQEYLNWLFDCYKTGTGPYPNQEEFQTLGLLYNLGSSPATQDVLELPERLRQTPSLKLALAINQAFLEGNHVHLLRLVQKLDFLQTCALHRHLVTCRRHLLLIYSHGYHSRNCRFPLDRLAQLLSLEPSLTAELCQVYGIEVNQHNQVLFSKSAFTEPEQGELDCKLYHSIVSEKQRGLTVKSIIHGCT
;
A
#
# COMPACT_ATOMS: atom_id res chain seq x y z
N MET A 1 -39.28 18.98 -61.39
CA MET A 1 -39.52 19.37 -62.80
C MET A 1 -38.36 18.93 -63.68
N ASN A 2 -38.62 18.61 -64.94
CA ASN A 2 -37.67 17.99 -65.88
C ASN A 2 -36.53 18.90 -66.34
N ARG A 3 -35.36 18.29 -66.62
CA ARG A 3 -34.57 18.32 -67.90
C ARG A 3 -33.10 17.99 -67.58
N ARG A 4 -32.27 17.33 -68.40
CA ARG A 4 -32.31 16.47 -69.63
C ARG A 4 -30.86 16.51 -70.15
N ARG A 5 -30.39 15.48 -70.88
CA ARG A 5 -29.07 15.30 -71.57
C ARG A 5 -28.04 14.55 -70.69
N GLY A 6 -27.44 13.42 -71.09
CA GLY A 6 -27.47 12.68 -72.38
C GLY A 6 -26.64 13.35 -73.49
N THR A 7 -25.87 12.66 -74.34
CA THR A 7 -25.81 11.21 -74.62
C THR A 7 -24.58 10.91 -75.50
N ARG A 8 -23.94 9.73 -75.34
CA ARG A 8 -23.56 8.73 -76.40
C ARG A 8 -22.71 7.61 -75.74
N ILE A 9 -23.00 6.31 -75.96
CA ILE A 9 -22.70 5.39 -77.10
C ILE A 9 -21.18 5.06 -77.16
N THR A 10 -20.70 3.81 -77.17
CA THR A 10 -21.20 2.49 -77.70
C THR A 10 -20.87 1.37 -76.66
N GLN A 11 -21.69 0.37 -76.32
CA GLN A 11 -22.07 -0.86 -77.06
C GLN A 11 -20.86 -1.59 -77.71
N LEU A 12 -20.61 -2.91 -77.56
CA LEU A 12 -21.51 -4.06 -77.41
C LEU A 12 -20.83 -5.32 -76.78
N GLN A 13 -21.70 -6.27 -76.38
CA GLN A 13 -21.52 -7.74 -76.37
C GLN A 13 -20.71 -8.47 -75.28
N SER A 14 -21.19 -9.69 -75.02
CA SER A 14 -20.77 -10.63 -73.99
C SER A 14 -20.19 -11.90 -74.61
N SER A 15 -19.33 -12.60 -73.85
CA SER A 15 -19.18 -14.05 -73.96
C SER A 15 -18.55 -14.62 -72.68
N ARG A 16 -18.72 -15.93 -72.47
CA ARG A 16 -18.30 -16.65 -71.26
C ARG A 16 -16.87 -17.20 -71.40
N ALA A 17 -16.15 -17.22 -70.27
CA ALA A 17 -15.15 -18.19 -69.77
C ALA A 17 -14.44 -19.16 -70.76
N PRO A 18 -13.12 -19.45 -70.56
CA PRO A 18 -12.78 -20.44 -69.54
C PRO A 18 -11.48 -20.21 -68.73
N SER A 19 -11.28 -21.12 -67.79
CA SER A 19 -10.24 -21.26 -66.76
C SER A 19 -8.77 -21.31 -67.23
N GLY A 20 -7.87 -20.70 -66.44
CA GLY A 20 -6.42 -20.96 -66.42
C GLY A 20 -5.86 -20.68 -65.02
N GLY A 21 -5.12 -21.62 -64.44
CA GLY A 21 -4.79 -21.63 -63.01
C GLY A 21 -3.66 -20.68 -62.59
N TRP A 22 -3.76 -20.14 -61.37
CA TRP A 22 -2.71 -19.33 -60.73
C TRP A 22 -2.24 -19.99 -59.43
N ARG A 23 -0.95 -20.35 -59.34
CA ARG A 23 -0.31 -20.76 -58.09
C ARG A 23 -0.19 -19.55 -57.15
N SER A 24 -0.63 -19.71 -55.90
CA SER A 24 -0.61 -18.63 -54.90
C SER A 24 0.77 -18.48 -54.22
N PRO A 25 1.41 -17.30 -54.22
CA PRO A 25 2.68 -17.07 -53.53
C PRO A 25 2.45 -16.60 -52.08
N ARG A 26 1.79 -17.42 -51.25
CA ARG A 26 1.36 -17.01 -49.88
C ARG A 26 2.39 -17.20 -48.74
N ASN A 27 3.60 -17.70 -49.04
CA ASN A 27 4.55 -18.19 -48.01
C ASN A 27 5.77 -17.30 -47.70
N LYS A 28 5.90 -16.07 -48.25
CA LYS A 28 7.06 -15.19 -47.95
C LYS A 28 6.81 -14.14 -46.86
N GLN A 29 5.60 -13.58 -46.77
CA GLN A 29 5.29 -12.53 -45.78
C GLN A 29 5.07 -13.07 -44.36
N GLN A 30 4.61 -14.31 -44.19
CA GLN A 30 4.48 -14.93 -42.85
C GLN A 30 5.85 -15.18 -42.19
N CYS A 31 6.81 -15.77 -42.91
CA CYS A 31 8.18 -15.94 -42.39
C CYS A 31 8.89 -14.61 -42.12
N GLN A 32 8.65 -13.57 -42.94
CA GLN A 32 9.24 -12.24 -42.74
C GLN A 32 8.67 -11.50 -41.53
N ASN A 33 7.39 -11.70 -41.19
CA ASN A 33 6.82 -11.13 -39.97
C ASN A 33 7.30 -11.90 -38.73
N GLN A 34 7.30 -13.24 -38.76
CA GLN A 34 7.82 -14.07 -37.66
C GLN A 34 9.29 -13.75 -37.34
N SER A 35 10.15 -13.63 -38.37
CA SER A 35 11.57 -13.28 -38.18
C SER A 35 11.82 -11.81 -37.81
N LYS A 36 10.85 -10.90 -38.00
CA LYS A 36 10.90 -9.53 -37.44
C LYS A 36 10.46 -9.51 -35.98
N THR A 37 9.38 -10.21 -35.64
CA THR A 37 8.93 -10.34 -34.25
C THR A 37 10.00 -11.00 -33.38
N GLN A 38 10.57 -12.12 -33.83
CA GLN A 38 11.67 -12.80 -33.12
C GLN A 38 12.94 -11.93 -33.00
N LYS A 39 13.25 -11.08 -33.99
CA LYS A 39 14.37 -10.14 -33.87
C LYS A 39 14.11 -9.05 -32.84
N ASN A 40 12.90 -8.47 -32.84
CA ASN A 40 12.52 -7.46 -31.86
C ASN A 40 12.46 -8.04 -30.43
N GLU A 41 12.03 -9.30 -30.27
CA GLU A 41 12.03 -10.01 -28.99
C GLU A 41 13.46 -10.28 -28.48
N VAL A 42 14.38 -10.73 -29.36
CA VAL A 42 15.79 -10.94 -29.02
C VAL A 42 16.51 -9.61 -28.74
N GLU A 43 16.27 -8.57 -29.52
CA GLU A 43 16.84 -7.23 -29.29
C GLU A 43 16.33 -6.61 -27.97
N ALA A 44 15.08 -6.87 -27.57
CA ALA A 44 14.55 -6.45 -26.27
C ALA A 44 15.17 -7.25 -25.11
N GLU A 45 15.27 -8.58 -25.24
CA GLU A 45 15.93 -9.41 -24.23
C GLU A 45 17.42 -9.06 -24.05
N ASP A 46 18.14 -8.78 -25.13
CA ASP A 46 19.56 -8.46 -25.06
C ASP A 46 19.78 -7.05 -24.50
N GLN A 47 18.89 -6.09 -24.79
CA GLN A 47 18.86 -4.80 -24.08
C GLN A 47 18.56 -4.97 -22.59
N GLU A 48 17.61 -5.81 -22.19
CA GLU A 48 17.37 -6.10 -20.76
C GLU A 48 18.60 -6.75 -20.08
N LYS A 49 19.33 -7.63 -20.78
CA LYS A 49 20.56 -8.24 -20.28
C LYS A 49 21.68 -7.21 -20.11
N GLU A 50 21.93 -6.35 -21.10
CA GLU A 50 22.93 -5.25 -21.00
C GLU A 50 22.56 -4.24 -19.87
N ILE A 51 21.28 -3.88 -19.76
CA ILE A 51 20.75 -2.99 -18.71
C ILE A 51 20.95 -3.59 -17.30
N LYS A 52 20.99 -4.93 -17.20
CA LYS A 52 21.21 -5.68 -15.95
C LYS A 52 22.68 -5.90 -15.64
N GLU A 53 23.55 -6.08 -16.64
CA GLU A 53 25.01 -6.13 -16.43
C GLU A 53 25.59 -4.77 -16.02
N MET A 54 24.98 -3.67 -16.44
CA MET A 54 25.42 -2.31 -16.09
C MET A 54 24.99 -1.86 -14.67
N ALA A 55 24.31 -2.71 -13.89
CA ALA A 55 23.99 -2.44 -12.49
C ALA A 55 25.23 -2.63 -11.57
N PRO A 56 25.46 -1.75 -10.58
CA PRO A 56 26.63 -1.85 -9.71
C PRO A 56 26.57 -3.11 -8.83
N ARG A 57 27.59 -3.97 -8.94
CA ARG A 57 27.72 -5.18 -8.11
C ARG A 57 27.93 -4.80 -6.64
N ALA A 58 26.88 -4.92 -5.83
CA ALA A 58 26.93 -4.69 -4.39
C ALA A 58 27.87 -5.68 -3.67
N SER A 59 28.58 -5.19 -2.64
CA SER A 59 29.54 -6.01 -1.88
C SER A 59 29.51 -5.80 -0.36
N CYS A 60 28.60 -4.97 0.17
CA CYS A 60 28.47 -4.77 1.61
C CYS A 60 27.76 -5.96 2.29
N GLN A 61 28.52 -6.88 2.88
CA GLN A 61 28.02 -8.08 3.58
C GLN A 61 27.43 -7.80 4.99
N THR A 62 27.23 -6.53 5.35
CA THR A 62 26.74 -6.08 6.66
C THR A 62 25.54 -5.13 6.50
N MET A 63 24.70 -5.02 7.54
CA MET A 63 23.49 -4.18 7.50
C MET A 63 23.79 -2.67 7.45
N CYS A 64 24.99 -2.27 7.87
CA CYS A 64 25.57 -0.93 7.71
C CYS A 64 27.02 -1.07 7.20
N PRO A 65 27.46 -0.31 6.18
CA PRO A 65 28.85 -0.29 5.74
C PRO A 65 29.80 0.17 6.85
N ALA A 66 30.92 -0.53 7.06
CA ALA A 66 31.85 -0.24 8.17
C ALA A 66 32.36 1.22 8.20
N GLN A 67 32.59 1.84 7.03
CA GLN A 67 32.98 3.24 6.93
C GLN A 67 31.86 4.19 7.38
N GLU A 68 30.59 3.85 7.12
CA GLU A 68 29.46 4.63 7.60
C GLU A 68 29.33 4.52 9.12
N LEU A 69 29.45 3.31 9.67
CA LEU A 69 29.40 3.08 11.12
C LEU A 69 30.46 3.93 11.84
N TRP A 70 31.71 3.88 11.39
CA TRP A 70 32.81 4.69 11.95
C TRP A 70 32.61 6.20 11.79
N ASN A 71 32.01 6.64 10.66
CA ASN A 71 31.62 8.04 10.47
C ASN A 71 30.51 8.45 11.46
N ARG A 72 29.55 7.57 11.77
CA ARG A 72 28.45 7.85 12.71
C ARG A 72 28.92 7.79 14.17
N GLU A 73 29.83 6.89 14.52
CA GLU A 73 30.55 6.88 15.80
C GLU A 73 31.32 8.18 16.04
N SER A 74 32.20 8.56 15.10
CA SER A 74 33.06 9.75 15.24
C SER A 74 32.28 11.07 15.33
N GLN A 75 31.08 11.12 14.73
CA GLN A 75 30.16 12.26 14.73
C GLN A 75 29.13 12.23 15.87
N ASN A 76 29.13 11.21 16.74
CA ASN A 76 28.09 10.98 17.76
C ASN A 76 26.65 10.93 17.17
N ARG A 77 26.47 10.28 16.01
CA ARG A 77 25.19 10.11 15.30
C ARG A 77 24.70 8.64 15.26
N LEU A 78 24.97 7.89 16.32
CA LEU A 78 24.39 6.55 16.51
C LEU A 78 22.98 6.66 17.09
N HIS A 79 22.05 5.87 16.60
CA HIS A 79 20.76 5.69 17.25
C HIS A 79 20.90 4.76 18.46
N CYS A 80 20.04 4.89 19.48
CA CYS A 80 20.04 4.02 20.67
C CYS A 80 20.05 2.51 20.31
N PHE A 81 19.29 2.12 19.30
CA PHE A 81 19.20 0.75 18.79
C PHE A 81 20.50 0.20 18.19
N GLU A 82 21.43 1.06 17.80
CA GLU A 82 22.69 0.72 17.11
C GLU A 82 23.92 0.74 18.04
N VAL A 83 23.73 1.16 19.29
CA VAL A 83 24.79 1.26 20.30
C VAL A 83 25.04 -0.10 20.96
N VAL A 84 26.30 -0.38 21.31
CA VAL A 84 26.68 -1.55 22.13
C VAL A 84 26.07 -1.40 23.53
N PRO A 85 25.27 -2.38 24.01
CA PRO A 85 24.65 -2.32 25.32
C PRO A 85 25.65 -2.05 26.45
N GLY A 86 25.31 -1.13 27.35
CA GLY A 86 26.18 -0.69 28.45
C GLY A 86 27.18 0.42 28.07
N THR A 87 27.18 0.92 26.82
CA THR A 87 28.01 2.07 26.39
C THR A 87 27.20 3.35 26.15
N GLU A 88 25.88 3.34 26.40
CA GLU A 88 24.94 4.42 26.11
C GLU A 88 25.23 5.69 26.91
N SER A 89 25.71 5.53 28.16
CA SER A 89 26.09 6.64 29.05
C SER A 89 27.50 7.19 28.78
N PHE A 90 28.28 6.58 27.88
CA PHE A 90 29.64 7.01 27.62
C PHE A 90 29.67 8.27 26.77
N ARG A 91 30.65 9.15 27.02
CA ARG A 91 30.86 10.39 26.24
C ARG A 91 31.01 10.15 24.72
N LYS A 92 31.38 8.94 24.33
CA LYS A 92 31.30 8.41 22.97
C LYS A 92 30.74 6.98 23.05
N PRO A 93 29.45 6.75 22.79
CA PRO A 93 28.92 5.40 22.70
C PRO A 93 29.56 4.65 21.53
N LYS A 94 29.73 3.33 21.66
CA LYS A 94 30.27 2.50 20.58
C LYS A 94 29.15 1.95 19.72
N GLY A 95 29.34 1.91 18.41
CA GLY A 95 28.41 1.27 17.48
C GLY A 95 28.61 -0.23 17.49
N ASP A 96 27.52 -0.99 17.50
CA ASP A 96 27.56 -2.44 17.34
C ASP A 96 27.44 -2.80 15.85
N PRO A 97 28.46 -3.39 15.21
CA PRO A 97 28.41 -3.80 13.80
C PRO A 97 27.30 -4.82 13.48
N LEU A 98 26.78 -5.53 14.48
CA LEU A 98 25.66 -6.47 14.33
C LEU A 98 24.28 -5.79 14.45
N ARG A 99 24.21 -4.57 14.99
CA ARG A 99 22.95 -3.83 15.21
C ARG A 99 22.81 -2.60 14.33
N ALA A 100 23.92 -2.03 13.88
CA ALA A 100 23.96 -0.86 13.02
C ALA A 100 23.31 -1.15 11.66
N VAL A 101 22.39 -0.28 11.24
CA VAL A 101 21.74 -0.36 9.93
C VAL A 101 22.03 0.91 9.13
N LYS A 102 22.29 0.77 7.83
CA LYS A 102 22.59 1.88 6.91
C LYS A 102 21.53 2.98 7.00
N GLU A 103 21.95 4.21 7.32
CA GLU A 103 21.08 5.40 7.34
C GLU A 103 20.58 5.73 5.91
N TYR A 104 19.41 6.36 5.75
CA TYR A 104 19.01 6.88 4.44
C TYR A 104 19.80 8.15 4.10
N SER A 105 20.47 8.16 2.95
CA SER A 105 21.19 9.35 2.47
C SER A 105 20.50 9.95 1.27
N ARG A 106 19.99 11.18 1.39
CA ARG A 106 19.53 11.97 0.23
C ARG A 106 20.61 11.98 -0.87
N PRO A 107 20.25 11.70 -2.14
CA PRO A 107 21.16 11.91 -3.27
C PRO A 107 21.57 13.39 -3.32
N ALA A 108 22.88 13.64 -3.31
CA ALA A 108 23.46 14.98 -3.34
C ALA A 108 24.74 14.95 -4.17
N ALA A 109 25.06 16.06 -4.84
CA ALA A 109 26.25 16.17 -5.67
C ALA A 109 27.52 15.82 -4.85
N GLY A 110 28.36 14.94 -5.40
CA GLY A 110 29.61 14.49 -4.76
C GLY A 110 29.49 13.31 -3.79
N LYS A 111 28.28 12.83 -3.45
CA LYS A 111 28.13 11.56 -2.70
C LYS A 111 28.08 10.36 -3.65
N ASP A 112 29.18 9.60 -3.71
CA ASP A 112 29.21 8.30 -4.40
C ASP A 112 28.48 7.21 -3.61
N VAL A 113 27.14 7.27 -3.63
CA VAL A 113 26.24 6.24 -3.09
C VAL A 113 26.19 4.99 -3.97
N THR A 114 26.77 5.04 -5.16
CA THR A 114 26.84 3.96 -6.17
C THR A 114 28.00 3.00 -5.95
N LYS A 115 28.97 3.34 -5.09
CA LYS A 115 30.13 2.50 -4.80
C LYS A 115 29.72 1.11 -4.28
N PRO A 116 30.20 0.01 -4.89
CA PRO A 116 29.95 -1.38 -4.48
C PRO A 116 29.96 -1.65 -2.96
N SER A 117 30.98 -1.13 -2.25
CA SER A 117 31.17 -1.35 -0.82
C SER A 117 30.14 -0.63 0.08
N TYR A 118 29.31 0.24 -0.46
CA TYR A 118 28.21 0.92 0.24
C TYR A 118 26.84 0.33 -0.09
N LEU A 119 26.74 -0.54 -1.09
CA LEU A 119 25.50 -1.21 -1.48
C LEU A 119 25.44 -2.60 -0.86
N ARG A 120 24.31 -2.93 -0.24
CA ARG A 120 24.02 -4.26 0.32
C ARG A 120 23.40 -5.16 -0.76
N PRO A 121 23.88 -6.38 -0.98
CA PRO A 121 23.27 -7.31 -1.92
C PRO A 121 21.89 -7.79 -1.43
N PRO A 122 21.07 -8.43 -2.30
CA PRO A 122 19.66 -8.72 -2.01
C PRO A 122 19.40 -9.57 -0.76
N ASP A 123 20.27 -10.54 -0.49
CA ASP A 123 20.23 -11.40 0.70
C ASP A 123 20.48 -10.60 1.99
N VAL A 124 21.43 -9.66 1.96
CA VAL A 124 21.71 -8.74 3.07
C VAL A 124 20.59 -7.72 3.24
N LEU A 125 19.97 -7.25 2.16
CA LEU A 125 18.80 -6.37 2.22
C LEU A 125 17.61 -7.07 2.88
N LEU A 126 17.27 -8.29 2.46
CA LEU A 126 16.21 -9.08 3.08
C LEU A 126 16.52 -9.37 4.55
N LYS A 127 17.74 -9.81 4.88
CA LYS A 127 18.19 -9.98 6.27
C LYS A 127 18.08 -8.69 7.09
N THR A 128 18.38 -7.53 6.51
CA THR A 128 18.24 -6.23 7.17
C THR A 128 16.78 -5.93 7.49
N VAL A 129 15.86 -6.19 6.55
CA VAL A 129 14.43 -5.97 6.75
C VAL A 129 13.87 -6.90 7.82
N CYS A 130 14.24 -8.18 7.81
CA CYS A 130 13.88 -9.11 8.89
C CYS A 130 14.44 -8.63 10.25
N TYR A 131 15.70 -8.19 10.34
CA TYR A 131 16.25 -7.63 11.58
C TYR A 131 15.49 -6.40 12.09
N LEU A 132 15.13 -5.46 11.19
CA LEU A 132 14.33 -4.29 11.55
C LEU A 132 12.93 -4.69 12.06
N ILE A 133 12.34 -5.76 11.52
CA ILE A 133 11.02 -6.26 11.87
C ILE A 133 11.05 -7.10 13.15
N ASP A 134 12.05 -7.94 13.33
CA ASP A 134 12.13 -8.88 14.44
C ASP A 134 12.76 -8.23 15.68
N GLU A 135 13.92 -7.62 15.53
CA GLU A 135 14.73 -7.19 16.68
C GLU A 135 14.49 -5.74 17.09
N ILE A 136 13.98 -4.90 16.18
CA ILE A 136 13.57 -3.53 16.52
C ILE A 136 12.06 -3.46 16.67
N ALA A 137 11.30 -3.72 15.60
CA ALA A 137 9.85 -3.60 15.60
C ALA A 137 9.15 -4.69 16.46
N GLY A 138 9.67 -5.91 16.46
CA GLY A 138 9.15 -7.02 17.23
C GLY A 138 9.52 -6.99 18.71
N SER A 139 10.40 -6.07 19.13
CA SER A 139 10.90 -6.01 20.50
C SER A 139 9.88 -5.45 21.48
N THR A 140 9.81 -6.05 22.67
CA THR A 140 9.18 -5.44 23.85
C THR A 140 10.17 -4.47 24.51
N SER A 141 10.71 -3.53 23.73
CA SER A 141 11.69 -2.55 24.21
C SER A 141 11.04 -1.52 25.13
N LEU A 142 11.87 -0.87 25.95
CA LEU A 142 11.46 0.27 26.79
C LEU A 142 11.18 1.55 25.98
N HIS A 143 11.40 1.52 24.66
CA HIS A 143 11.29 2.67 23.79
C HIS A 143 9.85 2.87 23.29
N PRO A 144 9.34 4.12 23.24
CA PRO A 144 8.07 4.43 22.60
C PRO A 144 8.06 3.97 21.14
N TRP A 145 6.91 3.48 20.67
CA TRP A 145 6.79 2.98 19.29
C TRP A 145 7.04 4.04 18.22
N THR A 146 6.87 5.31 18.57
CA THR A 146 7.17 6.47 17.73
C THR A 146 8.66 6.57 17.39
N GLU A 147 9.54 6.26 18.35
CA GLU A 147 10.99 6.19 18.16
C GLU A 147 11.38 4.97 17.29
N VAL A 148 10.78 3.82 17.58
CA VAL A 148 10.95 2.59 16.77
C VAL A 148 10.53 2.82 15.32
N TYR A 149 9.37 3.43 15.08
CA TYR A 149 8.92 3.78 13.74
C TYR A 149 9.88 4.75 13.06
N SER A 150 10.30 5.83 13.73
CA SER A 150 11.23 6.82 13.15
C SER A 150 12.51 6.15 12.65
N PHE A 151 13.09 5.25 13.46
CA PHE A 151 14.26 4.46 13.07
C PHE A 151 13.97 3.51 11.91
N VAL A 152 12.98 2.62 12.04
CA VAL A 152 12.70 1.59 11.03
C VAL A 152 12.29 2.22 9.70
N PHE A 153 11.49 3.28 9.72
CA PHE A 153 11.09 4.05 8.53
C PHE A 153 12.30 4.62 7.76
N ASP A 154 13.27 5.22 8.46
CA ASP A 154 14.50 5.71 7.82
C ASP A 154 15.33 4.58 7.22
N ARG A 155 15.53 3.50 7.98
CA ARG A 155 16.34 2.36 7.55
C ARG A 155 15.71 1.59 6.39
N LEU A 156 14.37 1.48 6.33
CA LEU A 156 13.63 0.95 5.18
C LEU A 156 13.79 1.83 3.94
N ARG A 157 13.84 3.17 4.08
CA ARG A 157 14.15 4.08 2.94
C ARG A 157 15.58 3.89 2.44
N SER A 158 16.53 3.55 3.32
CA SER A 158 17.89 3.17 2.93
C SER A 158 17.93 1.82 2.19
N VAL A 159 17.15 0.82 2.64
CA VAL A 159 16.96 -0.45 1.92
C VAL A 159 16.37 -0.20 0.53
N LYS A 160 15.29 0.58 0.43
CA LYS A 160 14.67 0.98 -0.85
C LYS A 160 15.67 1.66 -1.78
N GLN A 161 16.50 2.56 -1.26
CA GLN A 161 17.52 3.25 -2.03
C GLN A 161 18.54 2.26 -2.63
N ASP A 162 19.01 1.28 -1.85
CA ASP A 162 19.93 0.24 -2.34
C ASP A 162 19.26 -0.65 -3.39
N MET A 163 17.98 -1.00 -3.23
CA MET A 163 17.21 -1.78 -4.22
C MET A 163 17.07 -1.03 -5.55
N ILE A 164 16.77 0.28 -5.51
CA ILE A 164 16.63 1.14 -6.70
C ILE A 164 17.97 1.25 -7.44
N ILE A 165 19.07 1.50 -6.72
CA ILE A 165 20.41 1.63 -7.31
C ILE A 165 20.84 0.32 -8.00
N GLN A 166 20.51 -0.83 -7.39
CA GLN A 166 20.81 -2.14 -7.95
C GLN A 166 19.80 -2.64 -8.99
N ARG A 167 18.72 -1.90 -9.27
CA ARG A 167 17.61 -2.30 -10.15
C ARG A 167 17.02 -3.67 -9.75
N LEU A 168 16.85 -3.89 -8.45
CA LEU A 168 16.46 -5.19 -7.90
C LEU A 168 15.06 -5.63 -8.39
N SER A 169 14.96 -6.87 -8.84
CA SER A 169 13.73 -7.49 -9.37
C SER A 169 13.66 -8.97 -9.00
N GLY A 170 12.51 -9.60 -9.23
CA GLY A 170 12.28 -11.01 -8.89
C GLY A 170 11.90 -11.24 -7.43
N LYS A 171 12.10 -12.47 -6.95
CA LYS A 171 11.54 -12.96 -5.68
C LYS A 171 12.05 -12.21 -4.44
N ASP A 172 13.34 -11.88 -4.40
CA ASP A 172 13.93 -11.16 -3.25
C ASP A 172 13.39 -9.73 -3.16
N CYS A 173 13.15 -9.08 -4.31
CA CYS A 173 12.51 -7.78 -4.39
C CYS A 173 11.10 -7.84 -3.79
N VAL A 174 10.30 -8.81 -4.25
CA VAL A 174 8.94 -9.05 -3.75
C VAL A 174 8.95 -9.33 -2.25
N ALA A 175 9.76 -10.26 -1.74
CA ALA A 175 9.83 -10.57 -0.31
C ALA A 175 10.15 -9.34 0.56
N ILE A 176 11.07 -8.48 0.12
CA ILE A 176 11.38 -7.21 0.81
C ILE A 176 10.17 -6.25 0.77
N LEU A 177 9.55 -6.08 -0.40
CA LEU A 177 8.41 -5.18 -0.59
C LEU A 177 7.19 -5.63 0.22
N GLU A 178 6.87 -6.92 0.24
CA GLU A 178 5.78 -7.51 1.01
C GLU A 178 5.91 -7.16 2.51
N LEU A 179 7.05 -7.49 3.12
CA LEU A 179 7.35 -7.17 4.52
C LEU A 179 7.27 -5.66 4.81
N THR A 180 7.80 -4.84 3.89
CA THR A 180 7.80 -3.38 4.00
C THR A 180 6.39 -2.80 3.94
N VAL A 181 5.53 -3.28 3.04
CA VAL A 181 4.12 -2.88 2.93
C VAL A 181 3.34 -3.24 4.19
N ARG A 182 3.50 -4.46 4.73
CA ARG A 182 2.83 -4.84 5.99
C ARG A 182 3.26 -3.95 7.16
N PHE A 183 4.56 -3.62 7.27
CA PHE A 183 5.06 -2.66 8.27
C PHE A 183 4.39 -1.28 8.13
N HIS A 184 4.33 -0.71 6.92
CA HIS A 184 3.75 0.62 6.71
C HIS A 184 2.23 0.68 6.95
N ILE A 185 1.49 -0.38 6.62
CA ILE A 185 0.06 -0.50 6.94
C ILE A 185 -0.13 -0.56 8.47
N TYR A 186 0.63 -1.42 9.15
CA TYR A 186 0.57 -1.56 10.61
C TYR A 186 0.98 -0.29 11.34
N ALA A 187 2.03 0.40 10.87
CA ALA A 187 2.46 1.69 11.39
C ALA A 187 1.39 2.76 11.24
N SER A 188 0.70 2.79 10.08
CA SER A 188 -0.39 3.73 9.83
C SER A 188 -1.51 3.60 10.87
N TYR A 189 -1.91 2.37 11.18
CA TYR A 189 -2.88 2.10 12.24
C TYR A 189 -2.32 2.41 13.64
N ARG A 190 -1.15 1.87 14.00
CA ARG A 190 -0.61 1.95 15.37
C ARG A 190 -0.25 3.38 15.80
N LEU A 191 0.07 4.26 14.85
CA LEU A 191 0.40 5.66 15.07
C LEU A 191 -0.73 6.63 14.65
N CYS A 192 -1.92 6.13 14.32
CA CYS A 192 -3.05 7.03 14.07
C CYS A 192 -3.36 7.87 15.34
N GLY A 193 -3.65 9.17 15.16
CA GLY A 193 -3.84 10.09 16.29
C GLY A 193 -2.57 10.64 16.96
N GLU A 194 -1.37 10.15 16.59
CA GLU A 194 -0.12 10.77 17.07
C GLU A 194 0.07 12.19 16.49
N PRO A 195 0.72 13.12 17.22
CA PRO A 195 0.99 14.47 16.71
C PRO A 195 1.82 14.48 15.42
N LEU A 196 1.48 15.35 14.46
CA LEU A 196 2.14 15.44 13.14
C LEU A 196 3.67 15.61 13.19
N ARG A 197 4.21 16.21 14.25
CA ARG A 197 5.66 16.35 14.50
C ARG A 197 6.38 15.02 14.79
N ILE A 198 5.63 13.97 15.15
CA ILE A 198 6.10 12.64 15.52
C ILE A 198 5.78 11.64 14.40
N PHE A 199 4.57 11.72 13.84
CA PHE A 199 4.10 10.89 12.73
C PHE A 199 3.27 11.75 11.76
N ASP A 200 3.74 11.95 10.52
CA ASP A 200 2.90 12.52 9.45
C ASP A 200 2.29 11.36 8.63
N PRO A 201 0.98 11.13 8.71
CA PRO A 201 0.32 10.05 7.97
C PRO A 201 0.53 10.15 6.46
N ARG A 202 0.67 11.37 5.90
CA ARG A 202 0.84 11.57 4.45
C ARG A 202 2.23 11.14 3.98
N ILE A 203 3.25 11.27 4.83
CA ILE A 203 4.61 10.80 4.53
C ILE A 203 4.63 9.26 4.54
N ASN A 204 3.96 8.63 5.51
CA ASN A 204 3.79 7.18 5.54
C ASN A 204 2.99 6.68 4.31
N ASP A 205 1.88 7.35 4.01
CA ASP A 205 1.02 7.08 2.85
C ASP A 205 1.80 7.16 1.53
N THR A 206 2.53 8.26 1.30
CA THR A 206 3.37 8.44 0.10
C THR A 206 4.29 7.24 -0.12
N HIS A 207 5.05 6.85 0.90
CA HIS A 207 5.96 5.71 0.76
C HIS A 207 5.23 4.37 0.60
N LEU A 208 4.13 4.15 1.32
CA LEU A 208 3.31 2.95 1.18
C LEU A 208 2.76 2.80 -0.25
N GLN A 209 2.24 3.87 -0.87
CA GLN A 209 1.82 3.84 -2.28
C GLN A 209 3.00 3.54 -3.22
N GLU A 210 4.17 4.16 -3.02
CA GLU A 210 5.36 3.85 -3.82
C GLU A 210 5.78 2.37 -3.70
N TYR A 211 5.65 1.75 -2.52
CA TYR A 211 5.96 0.33 -2.33
C TYR A 211 4.89 -0.60 -2.91
N LEU A 212 3.60 -0.26 -2.74
CA LEU A 212 2.48 -1.00 -3.32
C LEU A 212 2.54 -1.01 -4.86
N ASN A 213 2.77 0.15 -5.47
CA ASN A 213 2.89 0.26 -6.93
C ASN A 213 4.04 -0.60 -7.45
N TRP A 214 5.23 -0.50 -6.83
CA TRP A 214 6.38 -1.32 -7.22
C TRP A 214 6.12 -2.83 -7.01
N LEU A 215 5.43 -3.21 -5.93
CA LEU A 215 5.04 -4.60 -5.67
C LEU A 215 4.07 -5.12 -6.73
N PHE A 216 3.08 -4.31 -7.12
CA PHE A 216 2.12 -4.64 -8.17
C PHE A 216 2.78 -4.72 -9.55
N ASP A 217 3.75 -3.85 -9.85
CA ASP A 217 4.55 -3.94 -11.08
C ASP A 217 5.39 -5.23 -11.10
N CYS A 218 5.96 -5.65 -9.95
CA CYS A 218 6.64 -6.94 -9.84
C CYS A 218 5.69 -8.13 -10.07
N TYR A 219 4.44 -8.05 -9.59
CA TYR A 219 3.41 -9.06 -9.86
C TYR A 219 2.92 -9.08 -11.31
N LYS A 220 2.86 -7.92 -11.98
CA LYS A 220 2.43 -7.80 -13.39
C LYS A 220 3.51 -8.26 -14.37
N THR A 221 4.79 -8.00 -14.07
CA THR A 221 5.93 -8.28 -14.96
C THR A 221 6.65 -9.60 -14.68
N GLY A 222 6.54 -10.13 -13.47
CA GLY A 222 7.28 -11.32 -13.05
C GLY A 222 6.70 -12.66 -13.52
N THR A 223 7.57 -13.64 -13.70
CA THR A 223 7.25 -14.98 -14.22
C THR A 223 6.90 -16.02 -13.14
N GLY A 224 6.80 -15.60 -11.87
CA GLY A 224 6.63 -16.51 -10.73
C GLY A 224 5.19 -16.64 -10.24
N PRO A 225 4.79 -17.79 -9.65
CA PRO A 225 3.64 -17.80 -8.76
C PRO A 225 3.99 -17.01 -7.49
N TYR A 226 3.24 -15.94 -7.24
CA TYR A 226 3.38 -15.09 -6.07
C TYR A 226 2.32 -15.50 -5.03
N PRO A 227 2.68 -16.22 -3.95
CA PRO A 227 1.70 -16.82 -3.05
C PRO A 227 0.85 -15.76 -2.32
N ASN A 228 1.45 -14.63 -1.97
CA ASN A 228 0.81 -13.56 -1.21
C ASN A 228 0.15 -12.50 -2.13
N GLN A 229 0.12 -12.70 -3.46
CA GLN A 229 -0.44 -11.71 -4.40
C GLN A 229 -1.90 -11.36 -4.09
N GLU A 230 -2.72 -12.33 -3.65
CA GLU A 230 -4.09 -12.10 -3.19
C GLU A 230 -4.12 -11.08 -2.02
N GLU A 231 -3.31 -11.34 -0.99
CA GLU A 231 -3.23 -10.54 0.22
C GLU A 231 -2.92 -9.08 -0.14
N PHE A 232 -1.86 -8.84 -0.90
CA PHE A 232 -1.42 -7.49 -1.23
C PHE A 232 -2.38 -6.75 -2.17
N GLN A 233 -3.06 -7.44 -3.09
CA GLN A 233 -4.13 -6.84 -3.89
C GLN A 233 -5.35 -6.47 -3.02
N THR A 234 -5.69 -7.32 -2.05
CA THR A 234 -6.75 -7.08 -1.06
C THR A 234 -6.40 -5.87 -0.17
N LEU A 235 -5.19 -5.83 0.38
CA LEU A 235 -4.69 -4.73 1.21
C LEU A 235 -4.63 -3.41 0.44
N GLY A 236 -4.14 -3.43 -0.81
CA GLY A 236 -4.06 -2.24 -1.66
C GLY A 236 -5.42 -1.64 -1.97
N LEU A 237 -6.45 -2.47 -2.22
CA LEU A 237 -7.83 -2.01 -2.42
C LEU A 237 -8.45 -1.47 -1.12
N LEU A 238 -8.32 -2.19 0.00
CA LEU A 238 -8.84 -1.78 1.31
C LEU A 238 -8.20 -0.49 1.83
N TYR A 239 -6.93 -0.26 1.53
CA TYR A 239 -6.23 0.96 1.89
C TYR A 239 -6.66 2.15 1.01
N ASN A 240 -7.04 1.90 -0.25
CA ASN A 240 -7.42 2.89 -1.25
C ASN A 240 -8.92 2.88 -1.62
N LEU A 241 -9.83 2.67 -0.64
CA LEU A 241 -11.28 2.66 -0.90
C LEU A 241 -11.76 3.90 -1.66
N GLY A 242 -12.68 3.68 -2.59
CA GLY A 242 -13.24 4.71 -3.48
C GLY A 242 -12.29 5.16 -4.60
N SER A 243 -11.05 4.70 -4.63
CA SER A 243 -10.11 5.00 -5.71
C SER A 243 -10.48 4.24 -6.98
N SER A 244 -10.82 4.96 -8.04
CA SER A 244 -11.11 4.39 -9.36
C SER A 244 -9.93 3.58 -9.92
N PRO A 245 -8.66 4.09 -9.91
CA PRO A 245 -7.49 3.31 -10.31
C PRO A 245 -7.34 1.98 -9.55
N ALA A 246 -7.39 2.01 -8.22
CA ALA A 246 -7.23 0.79 -7.41
C ALA A 246 -8.35 -0.24 -7.66
N THR A 247 -9.57 0.25 -7.94
CA THR A 247 -10.69 -0.61 -8.33
C THR A 247 -10.47 -1.23 -9.71
N GLN A 248 -9.99 -0.44 -10.67
CA GLN A 248 -9.70 -0.92 -12.03
C GLN A 248 -8.57 -1.95 -12.05
N ASP A 249 -7.45 -1.69 -11.36
CA ASP A 249 -6.33 -2.63 -11.22
C ASP A 249 -6.81 -4.01 -10.73
N VAL A 250 -7.68 -4.03 -9.72
CA VAL A 250 -8.24 -5.28 -9.18
C VAL A 250 -9.20 -5.97 -10.16
N LEU A 251 -9.98 -5.21 -10.94
CA LEU A 251 -10.89 -5.77 -11.95
C LEU A 251 -10.17 -6.36 -13.16
N GLU A 252 -8.99 -5.84 -13.51
CA GLU A 252 -8.12 -6.34 -14.57
C GLU A 252 -7.35 -7.63 -14.18
N LEU A 253 -7.32 -8.00 -12.88
CA LEU A 253 -6.66 -9.22 -12.43
C LEU A 253 -7.28 -10.51 -13.04
N PRO A 254 -6.47 -11.57 -13.19
CA PRO A 254 -6.95 -12.90 -13.55
C PRO A 254 -8.12 -13.36 -12.67
N GLU A 255 -9.14 -13.98 -13.29
CA GLU A 255 -10.36 -14.37 -12.57
C GLU A 255 -10.08 -15.24 -11.34
N ARG A 256 -9.09 -16.15 -11.41
CA ARG A 256 -8.65 -16.96 -10.27
C ARG A 256 -8.35 -16.12 -9.01
N LEU A 257 -7.73 -14.95 -9.16
CA LEU A 257 -7.45 -14.04 -8.04
C LEU A 257 -8.72 -13.30 -7.63
N ARG A 258 -9.49 -12.75 -8.59
CA ARG A 258 -10.76 -12.04 -8.30
C ARG A 258 -11.82 -12.90 -7.62
N GLN A 259 -11.75 -14.22 -7.77
CA GLN A 259 -12.70 -15.17 -7.17
C GLN A 259 -12.35 -15.57 -5.71
N THR A 260 -11.19 -15.16 -5.18
CA THR A 260 -10.77 -15.42 -3.79
C THR A 260 -11.68 -14.76 -2.75
N PRO A 261 -11.81 -15.31 -1.52
CA PRO A 261 -12.74 -14.79 -0.52
C PRO A 261 -12.36 -13.39 -0.03
N SER A 262 -11.06 -13.12 0.18
CA SER A 262 -10.58 -11.83 0.70
C SER A 262 -10.80 -10.72 -0.30
N LEU A 263 -10.45 -10.95 -1.57
CA LEU A 263 -10.59 -9.94 -2.62
C LEU A 263 -12.06 -9.68 -2.98
N LYS A 264 -12.92 -10.72 -2.95
CA LYS A 264 -14.39 -10.55 -3.02
C LYS A 264 -14.94 -9.68 -1.90
N LEU A 265 -14.48 -9.91 -0.67
CA LEU A 265 -14.91 -9.14 0.50
C LEU A 265 -14.45 -7.68 0.38
N ALA A 266 -13.21 -7.43 -0.06
CA ALA A 266 -12.69 -6.08 -0.31
C ALA A 266 -13.44 -5.36 -1.44
N LEU A 267 -13.77 -6.05 -2.54
CA LEU A 267 -14.62 -5.49 -3.61
C LEU A 267 -16.02 -5.13 -3.12
N ALA A 268 -16.67 -5.99 -2.31
CA ALA A 268 -17.97 -5.70 -1.72
C ALA A 268 -17.93 -4.52 -0.73
N ILE A 269 -16.85 -4.39 0.03
CA ILE A 269 -16.60 -3.25 0.92
C ILE A 269 -16.41 -1.95 0.12
N ASN A 270 -15.62 -2.00 -0.95
CA ASN A 270 -15.39 -0.85 -1.83
C ASN A 270 -16.68 -0.41 -2.54
N GLN A 271 -17.50 -1.35 -2.99
CA GLN A 271 -18.83 -1.06 -3.54
C GLN A 271 -19.73 -0.40 -2.49
N ALA A 272 -19.81 -0.94 -1.28
CA ALA A 272 -20.60 -0.34 -0.18
C ALA A 272 -20.08 1.05 0.24
N PHE A 273 -18.78 1.32 0.07
CA PHE A 273 -18.19 2.65 0.27
C PHE A 273 -18.65 3.64 -0.80
N LEU A 274 -18.56 3.27 -2.07
CA LEU A 274 -18.98 4.07 -3.24
C LEU A 274 -20.48 4.37 -3.24
N GLU A 275 -21.31 3.42 -2.78
CA GLU A 275 -22.76 3.59 -2.62
C GLU A 275 -23.15 4.47 -1.42
N GLY A 276 -22.21 4.85 -0.55
CA GLY A 276 -22.50 5.53 0.72
C GLY A 276 -23.19 4.63 1.76
N ASN A 277 -23.26 3.32 1.52
CA ASN A 277 -23.90 2.34 2.42
C ASN A 277 -22.97 1.95 3.57
N HIS A 278 -22.60 2.94 4.38
CA HIS A 278 -21.63 2.78 5.46
C HIS A 278 -22.08 1.77 6.54
N VAL A 279 -23.39 1.55 6.74
CA VAL A 279 -23.89 0.49 7.65
C VAL A 279 -23.58 -0.90 7.09
N HIS A 280 -23.73 -1.12 5.78
CA HIS A 280 -23.35 -2.40 5.17
C HIS A 280 -21.83 -2.59 5.20
N LEU A 281 -21.07 -1.53 4.88
CA LEU A 281 -19.61 -1.52 4.96
C LEU A 281 -19.12 -1.95 6.35
N LEU A 282 -19.59 -1.31 7.43
CA LEU A 282 -19.14 -1.62 8.79
C LEU A 282 -19.47 -3.07 9.19
N ARG A 283 -20.58 -3.64 8.71
CA ARG A 283 -20.89 -5.07 8.90
C ARG A 283 -19.96 -6.01 8.11
N LEU A 284 -19.48 -5.60 6.94
CA LEU A 284 -18.50 -6.36 6.17
C LEU A 284 -17.10 -6.27 6.80
N VAL A 285 -16.72 -5.11 7.34
CA VAL A 285 -15.44 -4.89 8.03
C VAL A 285 -15.24 -5.84 9.23
N GLN A 286 -16.32 -6.26 9.89
CA GLN A 286 -16.25 -7.28 10.95
C GLN A 286 -15.64 -8.61 10.48
N LYS A 287 -15.77 -8.94 9.18
CA LYS A 287 -15.28 -10.20 8.58
C LYS A 287 -13.82 -10.16 8.12
N LEU A 288 -13.20 -8.98 8.07
CA LEU A 288 -11.80 -8.82 7.67
C LEU A 288 -10.84 -9.42 8.72
N ASP A 289 -9.65 -9.84 8.31
CA ASP A 289 -8.58 -10.14 9.28
C ASP A 289 -8.03 -8.85 9.94
N PHE A 290 -7.07 -9.01 10.86
CA PHE A 290 -6.46 -7.87 11.56
C PHE A 290 -5.76 -6.88 10.61
N LEU A 291 -4.94 -7.35 9.68
CA LEU A 291 -4.12 -6.51 8.81
C LEU A 291 -4.96 -5.85 7.70
N GLN A 292 -5.95 -6.56 7.17
CA GLN A 292 -7.00 -6.00 6.32
C GLN A 292 -7.80 -4.90 7.03
N THR A 293 -8.12 -5.08 8.31
CA THR A 293 -8.77 -4.02 9.10
C THR A 293 -7.80 -2.85 9.35
N CYS A 294 -6.49 -3.11 9.53
CA CYS A 294 -5.45 -2.07 9.55
C CYS A 294 -5.29 -1.33 8.22
N ALA A 295 -5.50 -1.97 7.07
CA ALA A 295 -5.52 -1.26 5.78
C ALA A 295 -6.72 -0.30 5.72
N LEU A 296 -7.90 -0.77 6.14
CA LEU A 296 -9.14 0.00 6.05
C LEU A 296 -9.28 1.12 7.11
N HIS A 297 -8.55 1.06 8.23
CA HIS A 297 -8.77 1.92 9.41
C HIS A 297 -8.99 3.42 9.09
N ARG A 298 -8.18 3.99 8.19
CA ARG A 298 -8.22 5.41 7.79
C ARG A 298 -9.59 5.88 7.26
N HIS A 299 -10.42 4.95 6.79
CA HIS A 299 -11.76 5.22 6.25
C HIS A 299 -12.87 5.15 7.31
N LEU A 300 -12.62 4.54 8.47
CA LEU A 300 -13.64 4.28 9.50
C LEU A 300 -14.24 5.56 10.09
N VAL A 301 -13.39 6.53 10.44
CA VAL A 301 -13.83 7.83 10.97
C VAL A 301 -14.72 8.55 9.95
N THR A 302 -14.31 8.59 8.68
CA THR A 302 -15.09 9.20 7.59
C THR A 302 -16.44 8.52 7.39
N CYS A 303 -16.50 7.18 7.41
CA CYS A 303 -17.76 6.43 7.32
C CYS A 303 -18.70 6.75 8.49
N ARG A 304 -18.18 6.86 9.72
CA ARG A 304 -18.99 7.20 10.91
C ARG A 304 -19.47 8.65 10.88
N ARG A 305 -18.61 9.60 10.47
CA ARG A 305 -19.00 11.00 10.22
C ARG A 305 -20.17 11.09 9.24
N HIS A 306 -20.09 10.40 8.10
CA HIS A 306 -21.17 10.38 7.12
C HIS A 306 -22.47 9.80 7.69
N LEU A 307 -22.40 8.72 8.49
CA LEU A 307 -23.57 8.17 9.18
C LEU A 307 -24.19 9.18 10.15
N LEU A 308 -23.37 9.85 10.98
CA LEU A 308 -23.85 10.88 11.90
C LEU A 308 -24.50 12.05 11.16
N LEU A 309 -23.93 12.49 10.03
CA LEU A 309 -24.50 13.54 9.18
C LEU A 309 -25.84 13.12 8.56
N ILE A 310 -25.90 11.91 7.97
CA ILE A 310 -27.12 11.35 7.37
C ILE A 310 -28.24 11.24 8.42
N TYR A 311 -27.92 10.76 9.63
CA TYR A 311 -28.91 10.65 10.71
C TYR A 311 -29.31 12.02 11.27
N SER A 312 -28.37 12.97 11.39
CA SER A 312 -28.65 14.35 11.80
C SER A 312 -29.60 15.09 10.86
N HIS A 313 -29.55 14.77 9.56
CA HIS A 313 -30.51 15.27 8.57
C HIS A 313 -31.82 14.47 8.55
N GLY A 314 -31.74 13.13 8.53
CA GLY A 314 -32.91 12.25 8.35
C GLY A 314 -33.83 12.15 9.56
N TYR A 315 -33.29 12.26 10.78
CA TYR A 315 -34.03 12.21 12.04
C TYR A 315 -34.19 13.60 12.70
N HIS A 316 -34.00 14.69 11.94
CA HIS A 316 -34.14 16.05 12.45
C HIS A 316 -35.57 16.34 12.95
N SER A 317 -35.77 16.29 14.27
CA SER A 317 -37.04 16.65 14.91
C SER A 317 -36.85 16.86 16.41
N ARG A 318 -37.44 17.93 16.96
CA ARG A 318 -37.40 18.25 18.40
C ARG A 318 -37.99 17.14 19.30
N ASN A 319 -38.80 16.25 18.73
CA ASN A 319 -39.42 15.14 19.46
C ASN A 319 -38.74 13.79 19.22
N CYS A 320 -37.82 13.69 18.24
CA CYS A 320 -37.13 12.43 17.96
C CYS A 320 -36.10 12.15 19.06
N ARG A 321 -36.16 10.94 19.61
CA ARG A 321 -35.25 10.43 20.64
C ARG A 321 -34.71 9.10 20.12
N PHE A 322 -33.53 9.12 19.51
CA PHE A 322 -32.97 7.92 18.90
C PHE A 322 -32.17 7.11 19.92
N PRO A 323 -32.36 5.80 20.09
CA PRO A 323 -31.62 5.03 21.09
C PRO A 323 -30.11 5.00 20.81
N LEU A 324 -29.29 5.38 21.79
CA LEU A 324 -27.83 5.39 21.68
C LEU A 324 -27.28 4.00 21.33
N ASP A 325 -27.79 2.95 21.97
CA ASP A 325 -27.38 1.56 21.70
C ASP A 325 -27.61 1.16 20.24
N ARG A 326 -28.69 1.67 19.63
CA ARG A 326 -28.98 1.42 18.22
C ARG A 326 -28.00 2.17 17.31
N LEU A 327 -27.59 3.38 17.69
CA LEU A 327 -26.58 4.14 16.95
C LEU A 327 -25.21 3.47 17.06
N ALA A 328 -24.84 3.02 18.26
CA ALA A 328 -23.60 2.28 18.54
C ALA A 328 -23.49 1.01 17.68
N GLN A 329 -24.57 0.23 17.58
CA GLN A 329 -24.66 -0.93 16.67
C GLN A 329 -24.46 -0.55 15.19
N LEU A 330 -25.00 0.59 14.74
CA LEU A 330 -24.90 1.04 13.36
C LEU A 330 -23.50 1.57 13.02
N LEU A 331 -22.83 2.23 13.99
CA LEU A 331 -21.48 2.75 13.86
C LEU A 331 -20.39 1.69 14.16
N SER A 332 -20.77 0.51 14.67
CA SER A 332 -19.84 -0.50 15.18
C SER A 332 -18.85 0.12 16.17
N LEU A 333 -19.40 0.65 17.27
CA LEU A 333 -18.71 1.23 18.41
C LEU A 333 -19.41 0.82 19.71
N GLU A 334 -18.73 1.01 20.84
CA GLU A 334 -19.38 0.96 22.15
C GLU A 334 -20.31 2.19 22.37
N PRO A 335 -21.36 2.10 23.21
CA PRO A 335 -22.24 3.23 23.49
C PRO A 335 -21.53 4.46 24.09
N SER A 336 -20.54 4.25 24.94
CA SER A 336 -19.65 5.28 25.52
C SER A 336 -18.96 6.10 24.43
N LEU A 337 -18.15 5.44 23.61
CA LEU A 337 -17.44 6.02 22.47
C LEU A 337 -18.41 6.62 21.44
N THR A 338 -19.61 6.07 21.30
CA THR A 338 -20.65 6.64 20.43
C THR A 338 -21.18 7.97 20.96
N ALA A 339 -21.35 8.11 22.27
CA ALA A 339 -21.77 9.35 22.90
C ALA A 339 -20.66 10.42 22.82
N GLU A 340 -19.40 10.06 23.05
CA GLU A 340 -18.24 10.94 22.85
C GLU A 340 -18.16 11.43 21.39
N LEU A 341 -18.26 10.51 20.42
CA LEU A 341 -18.27 10.88 19.00
C LEU A 341 -19.44 11.80 18.64
N CYS A 342 -20.63 11.57 19.21
CA CYS A 342 -21.77 12.47 19.02
C CYS A 342 -21.46 13.88 19.55
N GLN A 343 -20.91 14.00 20.75
CA GLN A 343 -20.54 15.29 21.35
C GLN A 343 -19.51 16.05 20.51
N VAL A 344 -18.49 15.36 19.99
CA VAL A 344 -17.47 15.95 19.10
C VAL A 344 -18.08 16.52 17.80
N TYR A 345 -19.15 15.89 17.28
CA TYR A 345 -19.91 16.39 16.13
C TYR A 345 -21.08 17.33 16.49
N GLY A 346 -21.15 17.83 17.73
CA GLY A 346 -22.20 18.75 18.18
C GLY A 346 -23.59 18.12 18.38
N ILE A 347 -23.67 16.79 18.43
CA ILE A 347 -24.92 16.04 18.59
C ILE A 347 -25.16 15.73 20.07
N GLU A 348 -26.24 16.28 20.63
CA GLU A 348 -26.60 16.08 22.04
C GLU A 348 -27.04 14.64 22.33
N VAL A 349 -26.56 14.10 23.45
CA VAL A 349 -27.00 12.83 24.04
C VAL A 349 -27.56 13.12 25.43
N ASN A 350 -28.81 12.72 25.68
CA ASN A 350 -29.48 13.00 26.94
C ASN A 350 -29.14 11.96 28.04
N GLN A 351 -29.51 12.27 29.28
CA GLN A 351 -29.30 11.42 30.47
C GLN A 351 -30.00 10.03 30.40
N HIS A 352 -30.85 9.78 29.40
CA HIS A 352 -31.56 8.52 29.20
C HIS A 352 -30.96 7.70 28.03
N ASN A 353 -29.71 7.98 27.64
CA ASN A 353 -29.02 7.36 26.50
C ASN A 353 -29.80 7.48 25.18
N GLN A 354 -30.36 8.67 24.92
CA GLN A 354 -31.03 9.00 23.65
C GLN A 354 -30.32 10.15 22.96
N VAL A 355 -30.09 9.97 21.67
CA VAL A 355 -29.44 10.93 20.77
C VAL A 355 -30.50 11.87 20.18
N LEU A 356 -30.22 13.17 20.24
CA LEU A 356 -31.10 14.24 19.76
C LEU A 356 -30.53 14.81 18.46
N PHE A 357 -31.06 14.35 17.33
CA PHE A 357 -30.58 14.75 16.01
C PHE A 357 -31.07 16.15 15.61
N SER A 358 -30.12 17.07 15.41
CA SER A 358 -30.40 18.42 14.91
C SER A 358 -29.48 18.81 13.76
N LYS A 359 -30.07 19.09 12.59
CA LYS A 359 -29.34 19.54 11.40
C LYS A 359 -28.51 20.81 11.62
N SER A 360 -28.95 21.70 12.52
CA SER A 360 -28.25 22.96 12.80
C SER A 360 -27.19 22.86 13.90
N ALA A 361 -27.12 21.73 14.61
CA ALA A 361 -26.13 21.49 15.67
C ALA A 361 -24.94 20.68 15.19
N PHE A 362 -25.04 20.00 14.05
CA PHE A 362 -23.93 19.23 13.48
C PHE A 362 -22.77 20.16 13.10
N THR A 363 -21.63 19.99 13.76
CA THR A 363 -20.39 20.75 13.54
C THR A 363 -19.27 19.81 13.14
N GLU A 364 -18.37 20.26 12.25
CA GLU A 364 -17.10 19.56 12.03
C GLU A 364 -16.12 19.93 13.15
N PRO A 365 -15.44 18.96 13.78
CA PRO A 365 -14.45 19.23 14.83
C PRO A 365 -13.18 19.87 14.27
N GLU A 366 -12.41 20.52 15.15
CA GLU A 366 -11.11 21.07 14.78
C GLU A 366 -10.08 19.96 14.50
N GLN A 367 -9.05 20.30 13.72
CA GLN A 367 -8.02 19.33 13.29
C GLN A 367 -7.18 18.85 14.47
N GLY A 368 -7.57 17.72 15.06
CA GLY A 368 -6.86 17.05 16.15
C GLY A 368 -7.73 16.63 17.34
N GLU A 369 -9.02 17.00 17.38
CA GLU A 369 -9.90 16.66 18.51
C GLU A 369 -10.33 15.18 18.53
N LEU A 370 -10.26 14.49 17.40
CA LEU A 370 -10.61 13.07 17.27
C LEU A 370 -9.40 12.17 17.56
N ASP A 371 -9.35 11.55 18.75
CA ASP A 371 -8.44 10.43 18.99
C ASP A 371 -8.89 9.20 18.17
N CYS A 372 -8.24 9.06 17.02
CA CYS A 372 -8.47 8.01 16.05
C CYS A 372 -8.33 6.60 16.65
N LYS A 373 -7.52 6.40 17.70
CA LYS A 373 -7.29 5.09 18.32
C LYS A 373 -8.53 4.59 19.07
N LEU A 374 -9.24 5.48 19.77
CA LEU A 374 -10.44 5.13 20.54
C LEU A 374 -11.52 4.54 19.65
N TYR A 375 -11.71 5.13 18.46
CA TYR A 375 -12.72 4.69 17.50
C TYR A 375 -12.32 3.42 16.71
N HIS A 376 -11.15 2.84 16.95
CA HIS A 376 -10.65 1.65 16.25
C HIS A 376 -10.79 0.34 17.05
N SER A 377 -11.79 0.24 17.94
CA SER A 377 -12.11 -0.98 18.71
C SER A 377 -12.11 -2.27 17.88
N ILE A 378 -12.75 -2.25 16.70
CA ILE A 378 -12.81 -3.38 15.74
C ILE A 378 -11.42 -3.89 15.34
N VAL A 379 -10.42 -3.00 15.27
CA VAL A 379 -9.03 -3.33 14.93
C VAL A 379 -8.32 -3.87 16.18
N SER A 380 -8.47 -3.16 17.31
CA SER A 380 -7.85 -3.49 18.61
C SER A 380 -8.28 -4.86 19.15
N GLU A 381 -9.55 -5.24 18.97
CA GLU A 381 -10.07 -6.56 19.36
C GLU A 381 -9.38 -7.68 18.58
N LYS A 382 -9.23 -7.51 17.26
CA LYS A 382 -8.58 -8.49 16.37
C LYS A 382 -7.07 -8.59 16.56
N GLN A 383 -6.45 -7.63 17.27
CA GLN A 383 -5.03 -7.70 17.62
C GLN A 383 -4.75 -8.72 18.74
N ARG A 384 -5.75 -9.11 19.54
CA ARG A 384 -5.56 -9.93 20.74
C ARG A 384 -4.93 -11.29 20.38
N GLY A 385 -3.73 -11.54 20.91
CA GLY A 385 -2.95 -12.75 20.65
C GLY A 385 -1.95 -12.65 19.50
N LEU A 386 -1.96 -11.57 18.72
CA LEU A 386 -1.00 -11.35 17.63
C LEU A 386 0.19 -10.50 18.08
N THR A 387 1.40 -10.93 17.70
CA THR A 387 2.63 -10.17 17.91
C THR A 387 2.95 -9.29 16.72
N VAL A 388 3.72 -8.22 16.92
CA VAL A 388 4.18 -7.36 15.80
C VAL A 388 4.95 -8.18 14.76
N LYS A 389 5.80 -9.13 15.20
CA LYS A 389 6.52 -10.05 14.32
C LYS A 389 5.55 -10.87 13.46
N SER A 390 4.57 -11.53 14.08
CA SER A 390 3.63 -12.40 13.37
C SER A 390 2.72 -11.66 12.39
N ILE A 391 2.30 -10.42 12.74
CA ILE A 391 1.54 -9.53 11.84
C ILE A 391 2.36 -9.19 10.59
N ILE A 392 3.63 -8.80 10.74
CA ILE A 392 4.43 -8.32 9.61
C ILE A 392 5.02 -9.47 8.77
N HIS A 393 5.28 -10.64 9.36
CA HIS A 393 5.63 -11.85 8.59
C HIS A 393 4.44 -12.52 7.88
N GLY A 394 3.20 -12.11 8.18
CA GLY A 394 1.99 -12.74 7.62
C GLY A 394 1.69 -14.12 8.22
N CYS A 395 2.12 -14.36 9.47
CA CYS A 395 1.85 -15.59 10.20
C CYS A 395 0.64 -15.38 11.13
N THR A 396 -0.56 -15.46 10.57
CA THR A 396 -1.85 -15.26 11.29
C THR A 396 -2.83 -16.37 10.98
#